data_AF-A0AAE8W5X0-F1
#
_entry.id   AF-A0AAE8W5X0-F1
#
_cell.length_a   1.000
_cell.length_b   1.000
_cell.length_c   1.000
_cell.angle_alpha   90.00
_cell.angle_beta   90.00
_cell.angle_gamma   90.00
#
_symmetry.space_group_name_H-M   'P 1'
#
loop_
_entity.id
_entity.type
_entity.pdbx_description
1 polymer ?
#
loop_
_entity_poly.entity_id
_entity_poly.type
_entity_poly.pdbx_seq_one_letter_code
_entity_poly.pdbx_strand_id
1 'polypeptide(L)'
;MIGYGAAGRLHQRLLSDLGFDVSVVDPAPGVPPTAIPVFDRAEQAARHRPVDVWSVCSPTATHVATVADVLAVDPTARLLVEKPLCRTWEIPELTSLLDHHPDARLVVMDQYRHSQAMALLRTLRQELAPRHELRAVRVGFGKDRRADIAAGRFVDHDYGVFGYEWLHMLALVRGVLPSGTYDRYMCTGPEEWGLRVATDPELTSTAAHEQAVADGVDIELYSTIVGSDPSGQVAVPTWFSLPAAAGESRQRHVEVLTGPVCFELDLDPVTLPRGTRLPRNTHRLVVQGPKLRREWLIHDSPLANALRWSVAALLSPAGPPGLDLRGVARIGLLADTAHPAARPSSVRTELRT
;
A
#
# COMPACT_ATOMS: atom_id res chain seq x y z
N MET A 1 4.06 -12.73 -15.42
CA MET A 1 3.48 -11.53 -14.78
C MET A 1 2.14 -11.25 -15.42
N ILE A 2 1.08 -11.03 -14.64
CA ILE A 2 -0.30 -10.86 -15.10
C ILE A 2 -0.70 -9.38 -14.96
N GLY A 3 -1.14 -8.76 -16.06
CA GLY A 3 -1.50 -7.35 -16.16
C GLY A 3 -0.31 -6.44 -16.49
N TYR A 4 -0.25 -5.90 -17.71
CA TYR A 4 0.85 -5.09 -18.25
C TYR A 4 0.63 -3.58 -18.14
N GLY A 5 -0.10 -3.16 -17.12
CA GLY A 5 -0.30 -1.76 -16.76
C GLY A 5 0.96 -1.09 -16.19
N ALA A 6 0.80 0.08 -15.56
CA ALA A 6 1.92 0.83 -15.00
C ALA A 6 2.70 0.04 -13.92
N ALA A 7 1.98 -0.65 -13.02
CA ALA A 7 2.59 -1.51 -11.99
C ALA A 7 3.25 -2.75 -12.62
N GLY A 8 2.55 -3.44 -13.53
CA GLY A 8 3.09 -4.61 -14.23
C GLY A 8 4.39 -4.33 -15.00
N ARG A 9 4.48 -3.21 -15.72
CA ARG A 9 5.73 -2.78 -16.39
C ARG A 9 6.85 -2.44 -15.42
N LEU A 10 6.52 -2.01 -14.21
CA LEU A 10 7.51 -1.76 -13.17
C LEU A 10 8.00 -3.08 -12.57
N HIS A 11 7.10 -4.02 -12.28
CA HIS A 11 7.45 -5.36 -11.81
C HIS A 11 8.27 -6.12 -12.85
N GLN A 12 7.88 -6.08 -14.13
CA GLN A 12 8.63 -6.71 -15.22
C GLN A 12 10.07 -6.23 -15.23
N ARG A 13 10.30 -4.89 -15.24
CA ARG A 13 11.66 -4.34 -15.25
C ARG A 13 12.45 -4.78 -14.02
N LEU A 14 11.88 -4.64 -12.83
CA LEU A 14 12.56 -5.00 -11.59
C LEU A 14 12.86 -6.51 -11.49
N LEU A 15 11.98 -7.37 -11.99
CA LEU A 15 12.22 -8.83 -12.06
C LEU A 15 13.28 -9.16 -13.10
N SER A 16 13.26 -8.53 -14.28
CA SER A 16 14.31 -8.70 -15.29
C SER A 16 15.68 -8.22 -14.79
N ASP A 17 15.73 -7.11 -14.06
CA ASP A 17 16.96 -6.60 -13.41
C ASP A 17 17.48 -7.56 -12.32
N LEU A 18 16.63 -8.45 -11.79
CA LEU A 18 17.01 -9.53 -10.89
C LEU A 18 17.47 -10.80 -11.62
N GLY A 19 17.48 -10.80 -12.95
CA GLY A 19 17.88 -11.94 -13.77
C GLY A 19 16.74 -12.93 -14.07
N PHE A 20 15.49 -12.59 -13.75
CA PHE A 20 14.36 -13.42 -14.15
C PHE A 20 14.07 -13.26 -15.64
N ASP A 21 13.78 -14.39 -16.27
CA ASP A 21 13.15 -14.41 -17.58
C ASP A 21 11.64 -14.24 -17.41
N VAL A 22 11.10 -13.13 -17.91
CA VAL A 22 9.73 -12.71 -17.63
C VAL A 22 8.88 -12.95 -18.86
N SER A 23 7.66 -13.46 -18.68
CA SER A 23 6.60 -13.41 -19.70
C SER A 23 5.39 -12.64 -19.16
N VAL A 24 4.58 -12.11 -20.07
CA VAL A 24 3.40 -11.29 -19.75
C VAL A 24 2.14 -12.06 -20.08
N VAL A 25 1.16 -12.00 -19.18
CA VAL A 25 -0.22 -12.41 -19.43
C VAL A 25 -1.07 -11.15 -19.34
N ASP A 26 -1.72 -10.74 -20.42
CA ASP A 26 -2.62 -9.59 -20.41
C ASP A 26 -3.77 -9.83 -21.39
N PRO A 27 -5.03 -9.92 -20.91
CA PRO A 27 -6.18 -10.15 -21.78
C PRO A 27 -6.58 -8.91 -22.59
N ALA A 28 -6.00 -7.73 -22.31
CA ALA A 28 -6.34 -6.51 -23.04
C ALA A 28 -5.71 -6.49 -24.45
N PRO A 29 -6.51 -6.28 -25.51
CA PRO A 29 -5.98 -6.16 -26.86
C PRO A 29 -5.08 -4.92 -26.98
N GLY A 30 -3.89 -5.09 -27.55
CA GLY A 30 -2.99 -3.97 -27.84
C GLY A 30 -1.86 -3.74 -26.84
N VAL A 31 -1.40 -4.80 -26.14
CA VAL A 31 -0.07 -4.77 -25.52
C VAL A 31 0.94 -4.31 -26.59
N PRO A 32 1.67 -3.20 -26.35
CA PRO A 32 2.63 -2.69 -27.33
C PRO A 32 3.59 -3.80 -27.73
N PRO A 33 4.11 -3.85 -28.98
CA PRO A 33 5.12 -4.83 -29.35
C PRO A 33 6.26 -4.80 -28.33
N THR A 34 6.44 -5.90 -27.61
CA THR A 34 7.54 -6.07 -26.66
C THR A 34 8.42 -7.21 -27.12
N ALA A 35 9.70 -7.18 -26.75
CA ALA A 35 10.60 -8.32 -26.97
C ALA A 35 10.28 -9.52 -26.04
N ILE A 36 9.29 -9.37 -25.15
CA ILE A 36 8.91 -10.31 -24.12
C ILE A 36 7.72 -11.13 -24.63
N PRO A 37 7.67 -12.46 -24.42
CA PRO A 37 6.50 -13.27 -24.74
C PRO A 37 5.24 -12.75 -24.03
N VAL A 38 4.16 -12.59 -24.80
CA VAL A 38 2.85 -12.11 -24.32
C VAL A 38 1.81 -13.19 -24.61
N PHE A 39 0.97 -13.46 -23.62
CA PHE A 39 -0.11 -14.43 -23.66
C PHE A 39 -1.40 -13.77 -23.19
N ASP A 40 -2.54 -14.34 -23.59
CA ASP A 40 -3.85 -13.81 -23.18
C ASP A 40 -4.34 -14.47 -21.88
N ARG A 41 -3.81 -15.66 -21.55
CA ARG A 41 -4.24 -16.49 -20.42
C ARG A 41 -3.08 -17.14 -19.69
N ALA A 42 -3.26 -17.36 -18.37
CA ALA A 42 -2.26 -18.02 -17.52
C ALA A 42 -1.90 -19.42 -18.03
N GLU A 43 -2.88 -20.20 -18.49
CA GLU A 43 -2.69 -21.53 -19.06
C GLU A 43 -1.70 -21.54 -20.24
N GLN A 44 -1.75 -20.55 -21.12
CA GLN A 44 -0.84 -20.46 -22.27
C GLN A 44 0.59 -20.20 -21.82
N ALA A 45 0.78 -19.33 -20.83
CA ALA A 45 2.09 -19.05 -20.26
C ALA A 45 2.69 -20.29 -19.57
N ALA A 46 1.88 -21.02 -18.81
CA ALA A 46 2.30 -22.25 -18.13
C ALA A 46 2.66 -23.39 -19.10
N ARG A 47 1.95 -23.50 -20.24
CA ARG A 47 2.28 -24.45 -21.31
C ARG A 47 3.54 -24.06 -22.08
N HIS A 48 3.84 -22.77 -22.17
CA HIS A 48 5.04 -22.29 -22.83
C HIS A 48 6.31 -22.67 -22.06
N ARG A 49 6.29 -22.52 -20.73
CA ARG A 49 7.40 -22.87 -19.84
C ARG A 49 6.94 -23.06 -18.40
N PRO A 50 7.66 -23.85 -17.58
CA PRO A 50 7.47 -23.85 -16.14
C PRO A 50 7.59 -22.44 -15.56
N VAL A 51 6.69 -22.08 -14.65
CA VAL A 51 6.63 -20.76 -14.02
C VAL A 51 7.06 -20.87 -12.56
N ASP A 52 8.16 -20.20 -12.21
CA ASP A 52 8.66 -20.20 -10.83
C ASP A 52 7.83 -19.31 -9.91
N VAL A 53 7.40 -18.14 -10.40
CA VAL A 53 6.64 -17.12 -9.66
C VAL A 53 5.64 -16.41 -10.58
N TRP A 54 4.41 -16.27 -10.10
CA TRP A 54 3.35 -15.49 -10.71
C TRP A 54 3.22 -14.13 -10.03
N SER A 55 3.60 -13.04 -10.73
CA SER A 55 3.34 -11.67 -10.25
C SER A 55 2.02 -11.15 -10.82
N VAL A 56 1.02 -10.89 -9.99
CA VAL A 56 -0.32 -10.38 -10.35
C VAL A 56 -0.37 -8.88 -10.09
N CYS A 57 -0.52 -8.10 -11.16
CA CYS A 57 -0.55 -6.63 -11.16
C CYS A 57 -1.78 -6.09 -11.93
N SER A 58 -2.85 -6.89 -11.99
CA SER A 58 -4.13 -6.51 -12.58
C SER A 58 -4.90 -5.56 -11.63
N PRO A 59 -6.05 -5.01 -12.04
CA PRO A 59 -6.90 -4.27 -11.11
C PRO A 59 -7.34 -5.15 -9.92
N THR A 60 -7.49 -4.56 -8.73
CA THR A 60 -7.91 -5.25 -7.50
C THR A 60 -9.16 -6.11 -7.70
N ALA A 61 -10.12 -5.59 -8.46
CA ALA A 61 -11.38 -6.25 -8.80
C ALA A 61 -11.24 -7.62 -9.48
N THR A 62 -10.07 -7.91 -10.06
CA THR A 62 -9.81 -9.17 -10.76
C THR A 62 -8.82 -10.05 -10.02
N HIS A 63 -8.27 -9.64 -8.87
CA HIS A 63 -7.22 -10.38 -8.17
C HIS A 63 -7.68 -11.79 -7.78
N VAL A 64 -8.83 -11.94 -7.10
CA VAL A 64 -9.30 -13.26 -6.63
C VAL A 64 -9.55 -14.21 -7.80
N ALA A 65 -10.25 -13.76 -8.83
CA ALA A 65 -10.48 -14.53 -10.05
C ALA A 65 -9.15 -14.90 -10.75
N THR A 66 -8.20 -13.97 -10.84
CA THR A 66 -6.88 -14.23 -11.44
C THR A 66 -6.08 -15.26 -10.63
N VAL A 67 -6.14 -15.18 -9.30
CA VAL A 67 -5.50 -16.16 -8.40
C VAL A 67 -6.15 -17.54 -8.61
N ALA A 68 -7.48 -17.61 -8.71
CA ALA A 68 -8.18 -18.86 -8.99
C ALA A 68 -7.77 -19.46 -10.35
N ASP A 69 -7.69 -18.64 -11.40
CA ASP A 69 -7.26 -19.06 -12.74
C ASP A 69 -5.83 -19.62 -12.74
N VAL A 70 -4.93 -19.00 -11.96
CA VAL A 70 -3.56 -19.51 -11.81
C VAL A 70 -3.55 -20.84 -11.05
N LEU A 71 -4.28 -20.93 -9.93
CA LEU A 71 -4.32 -22.14 -9.10
C LEU A 71 -5.00 -23.34 -9.79
N ALA A 72 -5.92 -23.07 -10.73
CA ALA A 72 -6.50 -24.10 -11.58
C ALA A 72 -5.47 -24.76 -12.52
N VAL A 73 -4.41 -24.03 -12.89
CA VAL A 73 -3.35 -24.52 -13.78
C VAL A 73 -2.13 -25.02 -12.99
N ASP A 74 -1.79 -24.35 -11.89
CA ASP A 74 -0.68 -24.69 -10.98
C ASP A 74 -1.17 -24.63 -9.52
N PRO A 75 -1.65 -25.76 -8.96
CA PRO A 75 -2.14 -25.82 -7.59
C PRO A 75 -1.09 -25.49 -6.51
N THR A 76 0.19 -25.45 -6.87
CA THR A 76 1.33 -25.16 -5.98
C THR A 76 1.93 -23.78 -6.24
N ALA A 77 1.20 -22.92 -6.95
CA ALA A 77 1.71 -21.65 -7.45
C ALA A 77 2.30 -20.77 -6.35
N ARG A 78 3.38 -20.08 -6.71
CA ARG A 78 4.01 -19.02 -5.92
C ARG A 78 3.53 -17.66 -6.44
N LEU A 79 2.64 -17.04 -5.71
CA LEU A 79 1.90 -15.84 -6.10
C LEU A 79 2.44 -14.62 -5.37
N LEU A 80 2.86 -13.61 -6.13
CA LEU A 80 3.07 -12.25 -5.65
C LEU A 80 1.93 -11.38 -6.17
N VAL A 81 1.08 -10.85 -5.31
CA VAL A 81 -0.11 -10.11 -5.71
C VAL A 81 0.01 -8.66 -5.26
N GLU A 82 -0.29 -7.72 -6.15
CA GLU A 82 -0.39 -6.30 -5.78
C GLU A 82 -1.48 -6.06 -4.73
N LYS A 83 -1.37 -4.94 -4.04
CA LYS A 83 -2.37 -4.54 -3.05
C LYS A 83 -3.44 -3.60 -3.66
N PRO A 84 -4.62 -3.48 -3.02
CA PRO A 84 -5.20 -4.41 -2.05
C PRO A 84 -5.27 -5.84 -2.62
N LEU A 85 -5.09 -6.85 -1.76
CA LEU A 85 -5.08 -8.24 -2.23
C LEU A 85 -6.43 -8.65 -2.83
N CYS A 86 -7.51 -8.19 -2.21
CA CYS A 86 -8.88 -8.41 -2.63
C CYS A 86 -9.76 -7.27 -2.09
N ARG A 87 -11.02 -7.24 -2.48
CA ARG A 87 -12.03 -6.46 -1.76
C ARG A 87 -12.37 -7.13 -0.43
N THR A 88 -12.77 -6.32 0.54
CA THR A 88 -13.18 -6.77 1.87
C THR A 88 -14.26 -7.86 1.82
N TRP A 89 -15.22 -7.78 0.91
CA TRP A 89 -16.26 -8.82 0.76
C TRP A 89 -15.78 -10.09 0.05
N GLU A 90 -14.62 -10.05 -0.62
CA GLU A 90 -14.00 -11.21 -1.27
C GLU A 90 -13.06 -11.98 -0.32
N ILE A 91 -12.85 -11.48 0.92
CA ILE A 91 -12.01 -12.16 1.93
C ILE A 91 -12.43 -13.63 2.15
N PRO A 92 -13.72 -13.97 2.34
CA PRO A 92 -14.12 -15.37 2.53
C PRO A 92 -13.85 -16.24 1.30
N GLU A 93 -14.07 -15.71 0.10
CA GLU A 93 -13.81 -16.42 -1.16
C GLU A 93 -12.33 -16.71 -1.33
N LEU A 94 -11.47 -15.70 -1.14
CA LEU A 94 -10.03 -15.87 -1.21
C LEU A 94 -9.51 -16.84 -0.15
N THR A 95 -10.02 -16.76 1.09
CA THR A 95 -9.61 -17.66 2.17
C THR A 95 -9.98 -19.11 1.83
N SER A 96 -11.23 -19.34 1.41
CA SER A 96 -11.68 -20.65 0.95
C SER A 96 -10.83 -21.16 -0.22
N LEU A 97 -10.54 -20.32 -1.20
CA LEU A 97 -9.69 -20.69 -2.34
C LEU A 97 -8.31 -21.17 -1.87
N LEU A 98 -7.66 -20.45 -0.96
CA LEU A 98 -6.35 -20.83 -0.45
C LEU A 98 -6.39 -22.09 0.44
N ASP A 99 -7.47 -22.29 1.19
CA ASP A 99 -7.67 -23.52 1.97
C ASP A 99 -7.78 -24.77 1.08
N HIS A 100 -8.34 -24.64 -0.12
CA HIS A 100 -8.39 -25.72 -1.13
C HIS A 100 -7.05 -25.95 -1.85
N HIS A 101 -6.10 -25.03 -1.71
CA HIS A 101 -4.76 -25.08 -2.32
C HIS A 101 -3.66 -24.89 -1.26
N PRO A 102 -3.51 -25.81 -0.28
CA PRO A 102 -2.65 -25.62 0.88
C PRO A 102 -1.14 -25.52 0.55
N ASP A 103 -0.74 -26.03 -0.62
CA ASP A 103 0.65 -25.96 -1.10
C ASP A 103 0.97 -24.68 -1.86
N ALA A 104 -0.05 -23.88 -2.19
CA ALA A 104 0.14 -22.57 -2.79
C ALA A 104 0.77 -21.59 -1.79
N ARG A 105 1.54 -20.65 -2.31
CA ARG A 105 2.23 -19.64 -1.50
C ARG A 105 1.88 -18.27 -2.03
N LEU A 106 1.44 -17.37 -1.16
CA LEU A 106 1.02 -16.04 -1.57
C LEU A 106 1.71 -14.97 -0.73
N VAL A 107 2.25 -13.95 -1.40
CA VAL A 107 2.74 -12.71 -0.80
C VAL A 107 1.98 -11.53 -1.38
N VAL A 108 1.55 -10.62 -0.51
CA VAL A 108 1.02 -9.32 -0.92
C VAL A 108 2.17 -8.33 -1.06
N MET A 109 2.19 -7.57 -2.15
CA MET A 109 3.17 -6.52 -2.36
C MET A 109 2.95 -5.38 -1.34
N ASP A 110 3.86 -5.28 -0.38
CA ASP A 110 3.89 -4.21 0.62
C ASP A 110 5.23 -3.49 0.58
N GLN A 111 5.30 -2.44 -0.25
CA GLN A 111 6.54 -1.71 -0.49
C GLN A 111 7.12 -1.07 0.77
N TYR A 112 6.30 -0.62 1.72
CA TYR A 112 6.80 0.12 2.89
C TYR A 112 7.25 -0.78 4.03
N ARG A 113 6.75 -2.02 4.10
CA ARG A 113 7.21 -3.01 5.07
C ARG A 113 8.72 -3.28 4.99
N HIS A 114 9.29 -3.16 3.79
CA HIS A 114 10.70 -3.44 3.51
C HIS A 114 11.53 -2.18 3.19
N SER A 115 11.05 -1.00 3.59
CA SER A 115 11.80 0.25 3.43
C SER A 115 12.99 0.31 4.39
N GLN A 116 14.17 0.59 3.84
CA GLN A 116 15.38 0.87 4.62
C GLN A 116 15.26 2.20 5.37
N ALA A 117 14.55 3.17 4.82
CA ALA A 117 14.29 4.43 5.50
C ALA A 117 13.49 4.24 6.81
N MET A 118 12.48 3.36 6.77
CA MET A 118 11.74 2.97 7.98
C MET A 118 12.60 2.16 8.95
N ALA A 119 13.50 1.30 8.45
CA ALA A 119 14.44 0.59 9.30
C ALA A 119 15.40 1.55 10.03
N LEU A 120 15.95 2.54 9.33
CA LEU A 120 16.81 3.54 9.92
C LEU A 120 16.06 4.41 10.95
N LEU A 121 14.82 4.81 10.67
CA LEU A 121 13.97 5.50 11.65
C LEU A 121 13.85 4.69 12.95
N ARG A 122 13.52 3.40 12.86
CA ARG A 122 13.42 2.54 14.05
C ARG A 122 14.72 2.46 14.83
N THR A 123 15.85 2.24 14.14
CA THR A 123 17.16 2.17 14.76
C THR A 123 17.50 3.49 15.48
N LEU A 124 17.33 4.62 14.81
CA LEU A 124 17.61 5.93 15.41
C LEU A 124 16.67 6.26 16.57
N ARG A 125 15.40 5.81 16.54
CA ARG A 125 14.49 5.93 17.69
C ARG A 125 15.04 5.21 18.91
N GLN A 126 15.51 3.98 18.73
CA GLN A 126 16.10 3.18 19.81
C GLN A 126 17.41 3.79 20.32
N GLU A 127 18.24 4.36 19.45
CA GLU A 127 19.52 4.95 19.85
C GLU A 127 19.38 6.33 20.51
N LEU A 128 18.53 7.20 19.96
CA LEU A 128 18.45 8.61 20.34
C LEU A 128 17.35 8.90 21.37
N ALA A 129 16.38 8.00 21.52
CA ALA A 129 15.30 8.12 22.49
C ALA A 129 14.98 6.79 23.25
N PRO A 130 15.98 6.02 23.72
CA PRO A 130 15.79 4.66 24.25
C PRO A 130 14.87 4.55 25.47
N ARG A 131 14.77 5.62 26.27
CA ARG A 131 14.01 5.66 27.53
C ARG A 131 12.74 6.51 27.43
N HIS A 132 12.46 7.06 26.27
CA HIS A 132 11.30 7.90 26.07
C HIS A 132 10.15 7.04 25.51
N GLU A 133 8.97 7.23 26.07
CA GLU A 133 7.77 6.59 25.59
C GLU A 133 7.38 7.15 24.22
N LEU A 134 6.83 6.27 23.38
CA LEU A 134 6.20 6.66 22.14
C LEU A 134 4.90 7.42 22.47
N ARG A 135 4.76 8.64 21.95
CA ARG A 135 3.61 9.51 22.21
C ARG A 135 2.67 9.59 21.02
N ALA A 136 3.23 9.72 19.81
CA ALA A 136 2.43 9.78 18.60
C ALA A 136 3.13 9.14 17.41
N VAL A 137 2.33 8.58 16.50
CA VAL A 137 2.72 8.18 15.15
C VAL A 137 1.75 8.82 14.17
N ARG A 138 2.26 9.69 13.30
CA ARG A 138 1.47 10.38 12.29
C ARG A 138 1.94 10.02 10.90
N VAL A 139 1.03 9.71 10.00
CA VAL A 139 1.36 9.39 8.61
C VAL A 139 0.46 10.16 7.67
N GLY A 140 1.08 10.94 6.79
CA GLY A 140 0.39 11.84 5.86
C GLY A 140 0.78 11.54 4.42
N PHE A 141 -0.20 11.26 3.57
CA PHE A 141 0.00 10.98 2.14
C PHE A 141 -0.84 11.94 1.31
N GLY A 142 -0.22 12.72 0.44
CA GLY A 142 -0.98 13.59 -0.45
C GLY A 142 -0.48 13.54 -1.88
N LYS A 143 -1.40 13.70 -2.81
CA LYS A 143 -1.15 13.86 -4.24
C LYS A 143 -2.31 14.64 -4.85
N ASP A 144 -2.06 15.49 -5.84
CA ASP A 144 -3.13 15.95 -6.72
C ASP A 144 -3.28 14.98 -7.89
N ARG A 145 -4.39 14.22 -7.92
CA ARG A 145 -4.74 13.25 -8.94
C ARG A 145 -5.81 13.75 -9.90
N ARG A 146 -6.31 14.99 -9.78
CA ARG A 146 -7.43 15.49 -10.61
C ARG A 146 -7.19 15.33 -12.10
N ALA A 147 -5.98 15.60 -12.56
CA ALA A 147 -5.61 15.39 -13.97
C ALA A 147 -5.56 13.91 -14.38
N ASP A 148 -5.10 13.01 -13.49
CA ASP A 148 -5.12 11.57 -13.74
C ASP A 148 -6.58 11.04 -13.81
N ILE A 149 -7.44 11.52 -12.91
CA ILE A 149 -8.86 11.15 -12.82
C ILE A 149 -9.63 11.64 -14.05
N ALA A 150 -9.44 12.90 -14.45
CA ALA A 150 -10.05 13.44 -15.66
C ALA A 150 -9.65 12.66 -16.93
N ALA A 151 -8.50 11.99 -16.91
CA ALA A 151 -8.04 11.10 -17.98
C ALA A 151 -8.55 9.64 -17.82
N GLY A 152 -9.50 9.38 -16.92
CA GLY A 152 -10.10 8.06 -16.68
C GLY A 152 -9.20 7.08 -15.93
N ARG A 153 -8.17 7.56 -15.22
CA ARG A 153 -7.24 6.72 -14.44
C ARG A 153 -7.50 6.87 -12.94
N PHE A 154 -7.20 5.81 -12.18
CA PHE A 154 -7.35 5.79 -10.72
C PHE A 154 -8.77 6.18 -10.30
N VAL A 155 -9.73 5.35 -10.71
CA VAL A 155 -11.11 5.42 -10.24
C VAL A 155 -11.38 4.15 -9.43
N ASP A 156 -11.56 4.31 -8.13
CA ASP A 156 -11.82 3.24 -7.14
C ASP A 156 -13.15 3.58 -6.49
N HIS A 157 -14.19 2.92 -7.00
CA HIS A 157 -15.55 3.07 -6.51
C HIS A 157 -15.83 2.21 -5.27
N ASP A 158 -14.87 1.38 -4.85
CA ASP A 158 -15.05 0.46 -3.74
C ASP A 158 -14.63 1.12 -2.42
N TYR A 159 -13.50 1.85 -2.43
CA TYR A 159 -12.88 2.41 -1.23
C TYR A 159 -12.42 3.87 -1.33
N GLY A 160 -12.37 4.46 -2.53
CA GLY A 160 -11.84 5.81 -2.74
C GLY A 160 -10.40 5.97 -2.18
N VAL A 161 -10.16 7.03 -1.41
CA VAL A 161 -8.82 7.32 -0.84
C VAL A 161 -8.29 6.19 0.06
N PHE A 162 -9.17 5.42 0.71
CA PHE A 162 -8.77 4.32 1.58
C PHE A 162 -8.13 3.16 0.80
N GLY A 163 -8.64 2.84 -0.39
CA GLY A 163 -8.08 1.78 -1.24
C GLY A 163 -6.69 2.13 -1.76
N TYR A 164 -6.46 3.40 -2.08
CA TYR A 164 -5.19 3.88 -2.63
C TYR A 164 -4.07 3.95 -1.60
N GLU A 165 -4.28 4.72 -0.55
CA GLU A 165 -3.18 5.18 0.30
C GLU A 165 -3.19 4.52 1.68
N TRP A 166 -4.34 4.09 2.21
CA TRP A 166 -4.42 3.62 3.60
C TRP A 166 -3.58 2.38 3.87
N LEU A 167 -3.60 1.38 2.99
CA LEU A 167 -2.75 0.19 3.17
C LEU A 167 -1.25 0.54 3.19
N HIS A 168 -0.82 1.58 2.46
CA HIS A 168 0.56 2.06 2.57
C HIS A 168 0.83 2.69 3.93
N MET A 169 -0.09 3.53 4.42
CA MET A 169 0.06 4.21 5.69
C MET A 169 0.02 3.21 6.87
N LEU A 170 -0.85 2.20 6.81
CA LEU A 170 -0.90 1.13 7.82
C LEU A 170 0.40 0.33 7.88
N ALA A 171 1.08 0.10 6.76
CA ALA A 171 2.40 -0.52 6.73
C ALA A 171 3.46 0.34 7.44
N LEU A 172 3.39 1.66 7.28
CA LEU A 172 4.27 2.62 7.96
C LEU A 172 4.00 2.67 9.47
N VAL A 173 2.73 2.72 9.87
CA VAL A 173 2.31 2.65 11.29
C VAL A 173 2.80 1.35 11.95
N ARG A 174 2.57 0.21 11.30
CA ARG A 174 3.05 -1.11 11.75
C ARG A 174 4.56 -1.12 11.91
N GLY A 175 5.27 -0.40 11.05
CA GLY A 175 6.73 -0.27 11.08
C GLY A 175 7.26 0.56 12.25
N VAL A 176 6.42 1.23 13.05
CA VAL A 176 6.83 2.08 14.17
C VAL A 176 6.29 1.58 15.51
N LEU A 177 5.00 1.22 15.55
CA LEU A 177 4.32 0.82 16.78
C LEU A 177 4.87 -0.51 17.33
N PRO A 178 4.91 -0.69 18.66
CA PRO A 178 5.03 -2.02 19.26
C PRO A 178 3.93 -2.95 18.74
N SER A 179 4.23 -4.25 18.57
CA SER A 179 3.30 -5.20 17.94
C SER A 179 1.95 -5.28 18.65
N GLY A 180 1.92 -5.37 19.99
CA GLY A 180 0.67 -5.39 20.75
C GLY A 180 -0.16 -4.10 20.64
N THR A 181 0.51 -2.94 20.52
CA THR A 181 -0.16 -1.65 20.30
C THR A 181 -0.74 -1.55 18.90
N TYR A 182 -0.01 -2.04 17.89
CA TYR A 182 -0.54 -2.14 16.53
C TYR A 182 -1.75 -3.09 16.46
N ASP A 183 -1.68 -4.24 17.11
CA ASP A 183 -2.79 -5.20 17.15
C ASP A 183 -4.04 -4.58 17.80
N ARG A 184 -3.87 -3.86 18.93
CA ARG A 184 -4.96 -3.11 19.56
C ARG A 184 -5.52 -2.03 18.62
N TYR A 185 -4.65 -1.25 17.98
CA TYR A 185 -5.07 -0.23 17.00
C TYR A 185 -5.87 -0.84 15.83
N MET A 186 -5.46 -2.00 15.32
CA MET A 186 -6.19 -2.68 14.25
C MET A 186 -7.56 -3.20 14.68
N CYS A 187 -7.79 -3.36 16.00
CA CYS A 187 -9.06 -3.75 16.59
C CYS A 187 -9.95 -2.57 17.02
N THR A 188 -9.49 -1.31 16.92
CA THR A 188 -10.34 -0.16 17.26
C THR A 188 -11.53 -0.07 16.31
N GLY A 189 -12.72 0.12 16.87
CA GLY A 189 -13.97 0.23 16.12
C GLY A 189 -14.35 1.68 15.80
N PRO A 190 -15.49 1.88 15.11
CA PRO A 190 -15.88 3.21 14.66
C PRO A 190 -16.18 4.24 15.75
N GLU A 191 -16.44 3.77 16.96
CA GLU A 191 -16.73 4.61 18.13
C GLU A 191 -15.45 5.11 18.83
N GLU A 192 -14.30 4.48 18.57
CA GLU A 192 -13.02 4.73 19.25
C GLU A 192 -12.05 5.57 18.43
N TRP A 193 -12.38 5.87 17.16
CA TRP A 193 -11.62 6.75 16.30
C TRP A 193 -12.37 8.04 15.95
N GLY A 194 -11.65 9.12 15.69
CA GLY A 194 -12.16 10.30 15.00
C GLY A 194 -11.93 10.15 13.52
N LEU A 195 -12.98 9.92 12.74
CA LEU A 195 -12.91 9.84 11.28
C LEU A 195 -13.61 11.04 10.64
N ARG A 196 -12.87 11.75 9.77
CA ARG A 196 -13.41 12.80 8.89
C ARG A 196 -13.09 12.46 7.45
N VAL A 197 -14.07 12.58 6.55
CA VAL A 197 -13.92 12.18 5.14
C VAL A 197 -14.50 13.26 4.24
N ALA A 198 -13.78 13.59 3.18
CA ALA A 198 -14.28 14.41 2.08
C ALA A 198 -14.85 13.45 1.03
N THR A 199 -16.17 13.36 0.98
CA THR A 199 -16.87 12.49 0.03
C THR A 199 -16.95 13.13 -1.35
N ASP A 200 -16.90 12.30 -2.38
CA ASP A 200 -17.01 12.71 -3.77
C ASP A 200 -17.99 11.78 -4.52
N PRO A 201 -19.00 12.31 -5.23
CA PRO A 201 -20.00 11.48 -5.91
C PRO A 201 -19.44 10.54 -6.98
N GLU A 202 -18.32 10.90 -7.61
CA GLU A 202 -17.71 10.11 -8.70
C GLU A 202 -16.64 9.15 -8.17
N LEU A 203 -15.93 9.56 -7.11
CA LEU A 203 -14.74 8.85 -6.60
C LEU A 203 -14.92 8.20 -5.23
N THR A 204 -16.14 8.22 -4.68
CA THR A 204 -16.46 7.78 -3.31
C THR A 204 -15.88 8.75 -2.27
N SER A 205 -14.54 8.85 -2.16
CA SER A 205 -13.86 9.75 -1.23
C SER A 205 -12.53 10.27 -1.78
N THR A 206 -12.23 11.54 -1.50
CA THR A 206 -11.04 12.25 -2.03
C THR A 206 -10.03 12.64 -0.96
N ALA A 207 -10.44 12.70 0.30
CA ALA A 207 -9.56 12.87 1.43
C ALA A 207 -10.15 12.24 2.68
N ALA A 208 -9.30 11.83 3.61
CA ALA A 208 -9.71 11.35 4.91
C ALA A 208 -8.67 11.68 5.97
N HIS A 209 -9.16 11.85 7.20
CA HIS A 209 -8.36 12.05 8.39
C HIS A 209 -8.91 11.13 9.49
N GLU A 210 -8.11 10.16 9.88
CA GLU A 210 -8.36 9.23 10.97
C GLU A 210 -7.47 9.59 12.17
N GLN A 211 -8.07 9.62 13.36
CA GLN A 211 -7.40 9.85 14.63
C GLN A 211 -7.81 8.72 15.58
N ALA A 212 -6.87 8.02 16.19
CA ALA A 212 -7.15 6.96 17.15
C ALA A 212 -6.12 6.99 18.28
N VAL A 213 -6.45 6.34 19.40
CA VAL A 213 -5.51 6.14 20.50
C VAL A 213 -5.41 4.65 20.81
N ALA A 214 -4.19 4.13 20.87
CA ALA A 214 -3.94 2.75 21.30
C ALA A 214 -2.80 2.73 22.31
N ASP A 215 -3.03 2.17 23.50
CA ASP A 215 -2.05 2.17 24.62
C ASP A 215 -1.51 3.56 24.99
N GLY A 216 -2.35 4.60 24.87
CA GLY A 216 -1.92 5.97 25.13
C GLY A 216 -0.99 6.55 24.05
N VAL A 217 -0.82 5.88 22.91
CA VAL A 217 -0.15 6.41 21.72
C VAL A 217 -1.20 6.99 20.79
N ASP A 218 -1.03 8.26 20.43
CA ASP A 218 -1.85 8.93 19.42
C ASP A 218 -1.45 8.44 18.02
N ILE A 219 -2.43 8.02 17.23
CA ILE A 219 -2.23 7.53 15.86
C ILE A 219 -3.06 8.40 14.94
N GLU A 220 -2.41 9.05 13.98
CA GLU A 220 -3.05 10.01 13.08
C GLU A 220 -2.72 9.69 11.63
N LEU A 221 -3.72 9.39 10.81
CA LEU A 221 -3.55 9.12 9.39
C LEU A 221 -4.31 10.15 8.57
N TYR A 222 -3.62 10.79 7.65
CA TYR A 222 -4.21 11.77 6.76
C TYR A 222 -3.87 11.45 5.32
N SER A 223 -4.87 11.50 4.44
CA SER A 223 -4.60 11.46 3.01
C SER A 223 -5.53 12.32 2.18
N THR A 224 -5.02 12.80 1.04
CA THR A 224 -5.76 13.54 0.01
C THR A 224 -5.27 13.16 -1.39
N ILE A 225 -6.20 12.98 -2.32
CA ILE A 225 -5.93 12.77 -3.75
C ILE A 225 -6.29 14.00 -4.61
N VAL A 226 -6.66 15.12 -3.99
CA VAL A 226 -7.05 16.37 -4.69
C VAL A 226 -6.17 17.56 -4.30
N GLY A 227 -5.00 17.30 -3.72
CA GLY A 227 -4.06 18.35 -3.28
C GLY A 227 -4.47 19.03 -1.97
N SER A 228 -4.12 20.32 -1.83
CA SER A 228 -4.22 21.08 -0.57
C SER A 228 -5.62 21.57 -0.20
N ASP A 229 -6.60 21.40 -1.09
CA ASP A 229 -7.97 21.84 -0.86
C ASP A 229 -8.97 20.71 -1.12
N PRO A 230 -9.08 19.75 -0.17
CA PRO A 230 -10.11 18.71 -0.24
C PRO A 230 -11.47 19.27 0.18
N SER A 231 -12.04 20.17 -0.64
CA SER A 231 -13.40 20.70 -0.53
C SER A 231 -13.80 21.35 0.81
N GLY A 232 -12.83 21.67 1.69
CA GLY A 232 -13.07 22.17 3.04
C GLY A 232 -13.67 21.16 4.04
N GLN A 233 -14.01 19.94 3.62
CA GLN A 233 -14.63 18.91 4.47
C GLN A 233 -13.63 18.26 5.44
N VAL A 234 -12.36 18.18 5.03
CA VAL A 234 -11.28 17.64 5.85
C VAL A 234 -10.17 18.69 5.90
N ALA A 235 -9.89 19.22 7.09
CA ALA A 235 -8.78 20.15 7.27
C ALA A 235 -7.44 19.41 7.14
N VAL A 236 -6.51 20.00 6.40
CA VAL A 236 -5.11 19.55 6.37
C VAL A 236 -4.52 19.69 7.79
N PRO A 237 -4.00 18.61 8.40
CA PRO A 237 -3.41 18.69 9.73
C PRO A 237 -2.19 19.60 9.77
N THR A 238 -1.92 20.27 10.90
CA THR A 238 -0.82 21.25 11.01
C THR A 238 0.58 20.66 10.89
N TRP A 239 0.74 19.35 11.15
CA TRP A 239 1.99 18.61 10.98
C TRP A 239 2.19 18.13 9.52
N PHE A 240 1.17 18.27 8.67
CA PHE A 240 1.23 17.87 7.27
C PHE A 240 1.15 19.11 6.38
N SER A 241 2.00 19.20 5.36
CA SER A 241 2.07 20.39 4.50
C SER A 241 2.55 20.02 3.12
N LEU A 242 1.64 20.06 2.15
CA LEU A 242 1.95 19.76 0.76
C LEU A 242 3.01 20.74 0.23
N PRO A 243 4.03 20.25 -0.49
CA PRO A 243 5.00 21.12 -1.13
C PRO A 243 4.27 22.09 -2.08
N ALA A 244 4.32 23.38 -1.78
CA ALA A 244 3.82 24.42 -2.68
C ALA A 244 4.77 24.65 -3.89
N ALA A 245 5.99 24.12 -3.81
CA ALA A 245 7.07 24.40 -4.76
C ALA A 245 7.36 23.23 -5.71
N ALA A 246 7.83 23.58 -6.92
CA ALA A 246 8.40 22.68 -7.95
C ALA A 246 7.44 21.79 -8.74
N GLY A 247 6.13 22.06 -8.74
CA GLY A 247 5.17 21.30 -9.56
C GLY A 247 5.04 19.82 -9.16
N GLU A 248 5.57 19.44 -7.99
CA GLU A 248 5.36 18.13 -7.38
C GLU A 248 4.20 18.25 -6.40
N SER A 249 3.12 17.51 -6.67
CA SER A 249 1.94 17.48 -5.80
C SER A 249 2.01 16.36 -4.76
N ARG A 250 3.01 15.47 -4.84
CA ARG A 250 3.13 14.31 -3.96
C ARG A 250 3.92 14.63 -2.70
N GLN A 251 3.40 14.16 -1.57
CA GLN A 251 4.10 14.12 -0.30
C GLN A 251 3.73 12.84 0.43
N ARG A 252 4.73 12.25 1.10
CA ARG A 252 4.59 11.09 1.96
C ARG A 252 5.43 11.35 3.18
N HIS A 253 4.78 11.53 4.31
CA HIS A 253 5.42 12.00 5.53
C HIS A 253 5.07 11.04 6.68
N VAL A 254 6.06 10.74 7.50
CA VAL A 254 5.90 10.00 8.76
C VAL A 254 6.51 10.84 9.87
N GLU A 255 5.71 11.16 10.89
CA GLU A 255 6.17 11.82 12.11
C GLU A 255 6.06 10.84 13.28
N VAL A 256 7.13 10.73 14.08
CA VAL A 256 7.14 9.90 15.28
C VAL A 256 7.61 10.74 16.45
N LEU A 257 6.73 10.90 17.45
CA LEU A 257 7.00 11.68 18.66
C LEU A 257 7.35 10.73 19.80
N THR A 258 8.57 10.85 20.34
CA THR A 258 9.06 10.00 21.45
C THR A 258 9.67 10.90 22.52
N GLY A 259 8.92 11.15 23.60
CA GLY A 259 9.28 12.16 24.60
C GLY A 259 9.52 13.55 23.96
N PRO A 260 10.67 14.20 24.19
CA PRO A 260 11.00 15.49 23.59
C PRO A 260 11.64 15.38 22.19
N VAL A 261 11.73 14.18 21.62
CA VAL A 261 12.39 13.92 20.33
C VAL A 261 11.35 13.66 19.25
N CYS A 262 11.45 14.38 18.14
CA CYS A 262 10.65 14.20 16.93
C CYS A 262 11.51 13.57 15.83
N PHE A 263 10.97 12.54 15.17
CA PHE A 263 11.54 11.91 13.98
C PHE A 263 10.60 12.19 12.80
N GLU A 264 11.09 12.92 11.81
CA GLU A 264 10.35 13.30 10.61
C GLU A 264 10.97 12.57 9.41
N LEU A 265 10.21 11.70 8.76
CA LEU A 265 10.63 10.98 7.57
C LEU A 265 9.78 11.38 6.36
N ASP A 266 10.40 12.13 5.46
CA ASP A 266 9.85 12.41 4.13
C ASP A 266 10.28 11.29 3.17
N LEU A 267 9.30 10.59 2.60
CA LEU A 267 9.53 9.52 1.66
C LEU A 267 9.44 10.03 0.22
N ASP A 268 10.27 9.49 -0.69
CA ASP A 268 10.27 9.87 -2.11
C ASP A 268 8.83 9.95 -2.70
N PRO A 269 8.51 11.06 -3.40
CA PRO A 269 9.38 12.21 -3.72
C PRO A 269 9.58 13.21 -2.57
N VAL A 270 10.78 13.77 -2.48
CA VAL A 270 11.14 14.80 -1.48
C VAL A 270 11.60 16.09 -2.16
N THR A 271 11.02 17.22 -1.77
CA THR A 271 11.44 18.57 -2.18
C THR A 271 11.95 19.33 -0.97
N LEU A 272 13.21 19.77 -1.02
CA LEU A 272 13.82 20.55 0.06
C LEU A 272 13.20 21.96 0.14
N PRO A 273 13.33 22.67 1.29
CA PRO A 273 12.72 24.00 1.48
C PRO A 273 13.06 25.06 0.43
N ARG A 274 14.19 24.93 -0.27
CA ARG A 274 14.59 25.81 -1.37
C ARG A 274 14.02 25.41 -2.74
N GLY A 275 13.10 24.45 -2.79
CA GLY A 275 12.47 23.93 -4.00
C GLY A 275 13.28 22.87 -4.75
N THR A 276 14.46 22.48 -4.25
CA THR A 276 15.28 21.44 -4.89
C THR A 276 14.67 20.06 -4.63
N ARG A 277 14.23 19.40 -5.71
CA ARG A 277 13.79 18.00 -5.66
C ARG A 277 14.99 17.07 -5.52
N LEU A 278 14.94 16.15 -4.57
CA LEU A 278 15.94 15.11 -4.43
C LEU A 278 15.82 14.06 -5.56
N PRO A 279 16.90 13.34 -5.89
CA PRO A 279 16.83 12.23 -6.85
C PRO A 279 15.75 11.21 -6.45
N ARG A 280 15.16 10.54 -7.44
CA ARG A 280 14.21 9.44 -7.20
C ARG A 280 14.81 8.43 -6.23
N ASN A 281 13.96 7.80 -5.41
CA ASN A 281 14.38 6.84 -4.38
C ASN A 281 15.27 7.49 -3.29
N THR A 282 15.24 8.82 -3.13
CA THR A 282 15.94 9.50 -2.02
C THR A 282 14.91 10.00 -1.01
N HIS A 283 15.03 9.50 0.22
CA HIS A 283 14.22 9.86 1.37
C HIS A 283 15.01 10.79 2.28
N ARG A 284 14.32 11.53 3.13
CA ARG A 284 14.93 12.46 4.08
C ARG A 284 14.41 12.19 5.48
N LEU A 285 15.31 11.87 6.39
CA LEU A 285 15.01 11.67 7.81
C LEU A 285 15.63 12.79 8.62
N VAL A 286 14.81 13.52 9.38
CA VAL A 286 15.24 14.55 10.32
C VAL A 286 14.92 14.08 11.72
N VAL A 287 15.87 14.26 12.63
CA VAL A 287 15.64 14.03 14.06
C VAL A 287 15.91 15.33 14.81
N GLN A 288 14.92 15.76 15.59
CA GLN A 288 14.94 17.01 16.32
C GLN A 288 14.62 16.79 17.80
N GLY A 289 15.30 17.51 18.69
CA GLY A 289 15.06 17.54 20.13
C GLY A 289 15.79 18.70 20.79
N PRO A 290 15.72 18.88 22.12
CA PRO A 290 16.17 20.10 22.81
C PRO A 290 17.63 20.50 22.54
N LYS A 291 18.50 19.53 22.28
CA LYS A 291 19.93 19.73 21.95
C LYS A 291 20.38 18.87 20.77
N LEU A 292 19.43 18.38 19.98
CA LEU A 292 19.67 17.42 18.91
C LEU A 292 19.02 17.93 17.64
N ARG A 293 19.81 18.09 16.58
CA ARG A 293 19.30 18.23 15.23
C ARG A 293 20.22 17.49 14.29
N ARG A 294 19.71 16.46 13.64
CA ARG A 294 20.45 15.66 12.66
C ARG A 294 19.56 15.35 11.46
N GLU A 295 20.18 15.17 10.31
CA GLU A 295 19.50 14.91 9.06
C GLU A 295 20.26 13.84 8.28
N TRP A 296 19.52 12.93 7.64
CA TRP A 296 20.05 11.87 6.79
C TRP A 296 19.30 11.87 5.46
N LEU A 297 20.05 11.70 4.37
CA LEU A 297 19.50 11.38 3.06
C LEU A 297 19.72 9.89 2.82
N ILE A 298 18.63 9.19 2.50
CA ILE A 298 18.60 7.73 2.44
C ILE A 298 18.22 7.34 1.03
N HIS A 299 19.13 6.71 0.30
CA HIS A 299 18.80 6.17 -1.01
C HIS A 299 18.23 4.76 -0.85
N ASP A 300 16.93 4.61 -1.09
CA ASP A 300 16.16 3.39 -0.87
C ASP A 300 15.07 3.26 -1.95
N SER A 301 14.85 2.05 -2.46
CA SER A 301 13.71 1.78 -3.33
C SER A 301 12.77 0.80 -2.63
N PRO A 302 11.75 1.30 -1.89
CA PRO A 302 10.83 0.46 -1.13
C PRO A 302 10.20 -0.66 -1.97
N LEU A 303 9.82 -0.35 -3.22
CA LEU A 303 9.25 -1.34 -4.13
C LEU A 303 10.26 -2.41 -4.55
N ALA A 304 11.49 -2.02 -4.92
CA ALA A 304 12.50 -2.99 -5.32
C ALA A 304 12.91 -3.90 -4.15
N ASN A 305 12.98 -3.36 -2.93
CA ASN A 305 13.26 -4.14 -1.73
C ASN A 305 12.13 -5.13 -1.43
N ALA A 306 10.88 -4.67 -1.47
CA ALA A 306 9.73 -5.53 -1.23
C ALA A 306 9.61 -6.62 -2.28
N LEU A 307 9.86 -6.32 -3.56
CA LEU A 307 9.91 -7.32 -4.62
C LEU A 307 11.00 -8.36 -4.38
N ARG A 308 12.24 -7.94 -4.08
CA ARG A 308 13.35 -8.86 -3.77
C ARG A 308 13.01 -9.77 -2.61
N TRP A 309 12.50 -9.19 -1.52
CA TRP A 309 12.11 -9.95 -0.34
C TRP A 309 10.98 -10.93 -0.66
N SER A 310 9.95 -10.49 -1.39
CA SER A 310 8.78 -11.32 -1.72
C SER A 310 9.15 -12.52 -2.57
N VAL A 311 9.96 -12.32 -3.60
CA VAL A 311 10.46 -13.40 -4.45
C VAL A 311 11.32 -14.37 -3.64
N ALA A 312 12.21 -13.87 -2.80
CA ALA A 312 13.03 -14.73 -1.92
C ALA A 312 12.17 -15.53 -0.94
N ALA A 313 11.13 -14.94 -0.35
CA ALA A 313 10.21 -15.61 0.56
C ALA A 313 9.38 -16.70 -0.14
N LEU A 314 8.90 -16.42 -1.36
CA LEU A 314 8.15 -17.38 -2.17
C LEU A 314 8.99 -18.60 -2.57
N LEU A 315 10.24 -18.37 -2.97
CA LEU A 315 11.19 -19.41 -3.40
C LEU A 315 11.85 -20.15 -2.22
N SER A 316 11.84 -19.58 -1.02
CA SER A 316 12.40 -20.21 0.19
C SER A 316 11.65 -21.50 0.54
N PRO A 317 12.33 -22.58 0.96
CA PRO A 317 11.65 -23.80 1.44
C PRO A 317 10.64 -23.54 2.57
N ALA A 318 10.97 -22.60 3.47
CA ALA A 318 10.12 -22.21 4.60
C ALA A 318 8.83 -21.47 4.19
N GLY A 319 8.76 -20.99 2.94
CA GLY A 319 7.64 -20.20 2.44
C GLY A 319 7.55 -18.79 3.02
N PRO A 320 6.57 -18.00 2.56
CA PRO A 320 6.30 -16.68 3.10
C PRO A 320 5.57 -16.75 4.46
N PRO A 321 5.56 -15.67 5.25
CA PRO A 321 4.68 -15.59 6.41
C PRO A 321 3.22 -15.67 5.99
N GLY A 322 2.35 -16.10 6.92
CA GLY A 322 0.91 -16.16 6.70
C GLY A 322 0.31 -14.81 6.27
N LEU A 323 -0.83 -14.90 5.58
CA LEU A 323 -1.54 -13.75 5.06
C LEU A 323 -2.16 -12.91 6.17
N ASP A 324 -1.98 -11.59 6.09
CA ASP A 324 -2.55 -10.63 7.02
C ASP A 324 -3.61 -9.77 6.30
N LEU A 325 -4.88 -10.16 6.45
CA LEU A 325 -6.01 -9.49 5.80
C LEU A 325 -6.61 -8.35 6.64
N ARG A 326 -6.06 -8.08 7.83
CA ARG A 326 -6.60 -7.05 8.74
C ARG A 326 -6.58 -5.66 8.13
N GLY A 327 -5.60 -5.36 7.29
CA GLY A 327 -5.54 -4.10 6.53
C GLY A 327 -6.71 -3.95 5.55
N VAL A 328 -7.05 -5.02 4.82
CA VAL A 328 -8.19 -5.06 3.88
C VAL A 328 -9.52 -4.94 4.63
N ALA A 329 -9.64 -5.60 5.80
CA ALA A 329 -10.80 -5.45 6.67
C ALA A 329 -10.94 -4.01 7.19
N ARG A 330 -9.84 -3.36 7.60
CA ARG A 330 -9.86 -1.99 8.11
C ARG A 330 -10.30 -0.97 7.06
N ILE A 331 -9.79 -1.06 5.83
CA ILE A 331 -10.22 -0.12 4.77
C ILE A 331 -11.70 -0.30 4.41
N GLY A 332 -12.22 -1.52 4.50
CA GLY A 332 -13.65 -1.78 4.34
C GLY A 332 -14.47 -1.11 5.44
N LEU A 333 -14.06 -1.25 6.71
CA LEU A 333 -14.70 -0.61 7.85
C LEU A 333 -14.67 0.92 7.76
N LEU A 334 -13.53 1.50 7.35
CA LEU A 334 -13.38 2.94 7.10
C LEU A 334 -14.34 3.42 6.01
N ALA A 335 -14.37 2.73 4.87
CA ALA A 335 -15.24 3.08 3.76
C ALA A 335 -16.73 2.95 4.13
N ASP A 336 -17.11 1.90 4.87
CA ASP A 336 -18.49 1.69 5.33
C ASP A 336 -18.92 2.77 6.32
N THR A 337 -18.01 3.19 7.21
CA THR A 337 -18.27 4.28 8.16
C THR A 337 -18.43 5.62 7.43
N ALA A 338 -17.64 5.85 6.38
CA ALA A 338 -17.71 7.05 5.56
C ALA A 338 -18.98 7.12 4.69
N HIS A 339 -19.46 5.95 4.24
CA HIS A 339 -20.61 5.82 3.34
C HIS A 339 -21.62 4.79 3.88
N PRO A 340 -22.41 5.14 4.92
CA PRO A 340 -23.35 4.21 5.55
C PRO A 340 -24.55 3.81 4.66
N ALA A 341 -24.70 4.38 3.46
CA ALA A 341 -25.77 4.01 2.53
C ALA A 341 -25.46 2.68 1.81
N ALA A 342 -26.51 1.89 1.56
CA ALA A 342 -26.40 0.53 1.07
C ALA A 342 -25.61 0.44 -0.25
N ARG A 343 -24.49 -0.30 -0.22
CA ARG A 343 -23.78 -0.75 -1.43
C ARG A 343 -24.78 -1.41 -2.39
N PRO A 344 -24.64 -1.24 -3.72
CA PRO A 344 -25.50 -1.89 -4.69
C PRO A 344 -25.54 -3.41 -4.44
N SER A 345 -26.74 -3.98 -4.51
CA SER A 345 -27.05 -5.39 -4.21
C SER A 345 -26.52 -6.39 -5.24
N SER A 346 -25.45 -6.09 -5.98
CA SER A 346 -24.92 -6.99 -7.02
C SER A 346 -24.04 -8.13 -6.48
N VAL A 347 -23.91 -8.28 -5.15
CA VAL A 347 -23.25 -9.44 -4.52
C VAL A 347 -24.16 -10.01 -3.42
N ARG A 348 -25.41 -10.30 -3.76
CA ARG A 348 -26.11 -11.44 -3.17
C ARG A 348 -26.16 -12.50 -4.25
N THR A 349 -25.22 -13.43 -4.17
CA THR A 349 -25.32 -14.69 -4.92
C THR A 349 -26.69 -15.28 -4.59
N GLU A 350 -27.60 -15.26 -5.56
CA GLU A 350 -28.76 -16.13 -5.52
C GLU A 350 -28.21 -17.56 -5.47
N LEU A 351 -28.17 -18.14 -4.27
CA LEU A 351 -28.20 -19.57 -4.08
C LEU A 351 -29.49 -20.06 -4.73
N ARG A 352 -29.42 -20.43 -6.01
CA ARG A 352 -30.43 -21.29 -6.61
C ARG A 352 -30.25 -22.67 -6.00
N THR A 353 -31.23 -23.02 -5.17
CA THR A 353 -31.53 -24.37 -4.67
C THR A 353 -31.55 -25.42 -5.76
#